data_AF-A0A9D8L2C3-F1
#
_entry.id   AF-A0A9D8L2C3-F1
#
_cell.length_a   1.000
_cell.length_b   1.000
_cell.length_c   1.000
_cell.angle_alpha   90.00
_cell.angle_beta   90.00
_cell.angle_gamma   90.00
#
_symmetry.space_group_name_H-M   'P 1'
#
loop_
_entity.id
_entity.type
_entity.pdbx_description
1 polymer ?
#
loop_
_entity_poly.entity_id
_entity_poly.type
_entity_poly.pdbx_seq_one_letter_code
_entity_poly.pdbx_strand_id
1 'polypeptide(L)'
;MKFSPTYLALAVVGAAAIGTGLFVSQGRAAEDPVKIPAPMVDEANAPAGSETIVLAGGCFWGVQAVFQHVEGVQSAVSGYSGGTLANPGYEEVSSGTTGHAESVEVKFDPRKVSLGRILQVYFSVAHNPTELNYQGPDHGTQYRSAIFFTSDEQQKVAAAYIDQLNKAGVYPAPIVTEVTKFSSFYPAEDYHQDYAYLHPDQPYIAYNDLPKVANLKALFPAVWRDKPTLVMAKAS
;
A
#
# COMPACT_ATOMS: atom_id res chain seq x y z
N MET A 1 7.18 37.48 -84.25
CA MET A 1 6.83 37.87 -82.87
C MET A 1 7.06 36.65 -81.99
N LYS A 2 7.65 36.63 -80.80
CA LYS A 2 8.53 37.50 -80.01
C LYS A 2 8.81 36.65 -78.74
N PHE A 3 10.05 36.65 -78.23
CA PHE A 3 10.51 36.25 -76.88
C PHE A 3 10.63 34.76 -76.42
N SER A 4 11.88 34.39 -76.07
CA SER A 4 12.31 33.47 -74.98
C SER A 4 12.26 34.23 -73.62
N PRO A 5 12.60 33.73 -72.39
CA PRO A 5 13.06 32.41 -71.90
C PRO A 5 12.49 31.98 -70.49
N THR A 6 13.11 30.95 -69.89
CA THR A 6 13.44 30.75 -68.45
C THR A 6 12.51 30.05 -67.41
N TYR A 7 13.08 28.96 -66.86
CA TYR A 7 13.08 28.39 -65.49
C TYR A 7 11.78 28.17 -64.69
N LEU A 8 11.53 26.91 -64.28
CA LEU A 8 11.52 26.55 -62.87
C LEU A 8 11.68 25.02 -62.68
N ALA A 9 12.77 24.61 -62.05
CA ALA A 9 12.91 23.28 -61.48
C ALA A 9 12.11 23.23 -60.16
N LEU A 10 11.26 22.23 -59.98
CA LEU A 10 10.81 21.81 -58.65
C LEU A 10 11.14 20.34 -58.46
N ALA A 11 12.19 20.09 -57.67
CA ALA A 11 12.42 18.83 -57.01
C ALA A 11 11.37 18.67 -55.91
N VAL A 12 10.49 17.68 -56.05
CA VAL A 12 9.61 17.24 -54.96
C VAL A 12 10.44 16.30 -54.08
N VAL A 13 10.96 16.83 -52.98
CA VAL A 13 11.51 16.02 -51.88
C VAL A 13 10.32 15.39 -51.18
N GLY A 14 10.13 14.08 -51.36
CA GLY A 14 9.17 13.29 -50.59
C GLY A 14 9.63 13.21 -49.13
N ALA A 15 8.97 13.95 -48.26
CA ALA A 15 9.16 13.82 -46.82
C ALA A 15 8.57 12.49 -46.35
N ALA A 16 9.43 11.52 -46.03
CA ALA A 16 9.04 10.33 -45.29
C ALA A 16 8.66 10.75 -43.86
N ALA A 17 7.37 10.70 -43.55
CA ALA A 17 6.87 10.86 -42.19
C ALA A 17 7.31 9.64 -41.36
N ILE A 18 8.43 9.76 -40.66
CA ILE A 18 8.81 8.84 -39.59
C ILE A 18 7.84 9.14 -38.45
N GLY A 19 6.79 8.33 -38.34
CA GLY A 19 5.92 8.31 -37.17
C GLY A 19 6.72 7.83 -35.97
N THR A 20 7.32 8.76 -35.22
CA THR A 20 7.80 8.48 -33.87
C THR A 20 6.58 8.24 -33.01
N GLY A 21 6.16 6.98 -32.91
CA GLY A 21 5.26 6.51 -31.88
C GLY A 21 5.88 6.86 -30.54
N LEU A 22 5.37 7.92 -29.92
CA LEU A 22 5.61 8.22 -28.52
C LEU A 22 5.02 7.04 -27.74
N PHE A 23 5.87 6.08 -27.38
CA PHE A 23 5.59 5.19 -26.26
C PHE A 23 5.58 6.06 -25.01
N VAL A 24 4.44 6.69 -24.75
CA VAL A 24 4.14 7.22 -23.43
C VAL A 24 4.06 5.97 -22.55
N SER A 25 5.10 5.73 -21.74
CA SER A 25 4.94 4.83 -20.61
C SER A 25 3.84 5.46 -19.76
N GLN A 26 2.62 4.96 -19.87
CA GLN A 26 1.64 5.24 -18.85
C GLN A 26 2.31 4.81 -17.56
N GLY A 27 2.48 5.76 -16.63
CA GLY A 27 2.93 5.41 -15.28
C GLY A 27 2.12 4.21 -14.84
N ARG A 28 2.78 3.23 -14.21
CA ARG A 28 2.02 2.15 -13.59
C ARG A 28 1.27 2.77 -12.41
N ALA A 29 -0.02 2.48 -12.33
CA ALA A 29 -0.91 2.90 -11.25
C ALA A 29 -0.44 2.31 -9.92
N ALA A 30 -1.19 2.55 -8.83
CA ALA A 30 -1.19 1.67 -7.68
C ALA A 30 -1.02 0.20 -8.12
N GLU A 31 -0.21 -0.56 -7.41
CA GLU A 31 0.12 -1.91 -7.85
C GLU A 31 -1.09 -2.79 -8.10
N ASP A 32 -0.98 -3.65 -9.12
CA ASP A 32 -2.03 -4.59 -9.47
C ASP A 32 -2.27 -5.55 -8.29
N PRO A 33 -3.53 -5.75 -7.87
CA PRO A 33 -3.80 -6.59 -6.72
C PRO A 33 -3.58 -8.06 -7.09
N VAL A 34 -2.93 -8.81 -6.22
CA VAL A 34 -2.64 -10.23 -6.47
C VAL A 34 -3.68 -11.09 -5.76
N LYS A 35 -4.42 -11.91 -6.51
CA LYS A 35 -5.32 -12.90 -5.92
C LYS A 35 -4.50 -14.03 -5.27
N ILE A 36 -4.43 -14.03 -3.96
CA ILE A 36 -3.63 -14.97 -3.17
C ILE A 36 -4.50 -15.97 -2.37
N PRO A 37 -4.01 -17.21 -2.11
CA PRO A 37 -4.75 -18.19 -1.33
C PRO A 37 -5.01 -17.70 0.10
N ALA A 38 -6.09 -18.17 0.73
CA ALA A 38 -6.31 -17.90 2.14
C ALA A 38 -5.22 -18.55 3.02
N PRO A 39 -4.83 -17.95 4.16
CA PRO A 39 -3.87 -18.54 5.08
C PRO A 39 -4.32 -19.92 5.56
N MET A 40 -3.38 -20.87 5.61
CA MET A 40 -3.59 -22.21 6.15
C MET A 40 -3.38 -22.28 7.67
N VAL A 41 -2.66 -21.30 8.22
CA VAL A 41 -2.37 -21.16 9.65
C VAL A 41 -2.98 -19.85 10.11
N ASP A 42 -3.69 -19.91 11.22
CA ASP A 42 -4.27 -18.76 11.91
C ASP A 42 -4.20 -19.02 13.42
N GLU A 43 -4.55 -18.02 14.22
CA GLU A 43 -4.56 -18.16 15.67
C GLU A 43 -5.62 -19.17 16.11
N ALA A 44 -5.25 -20.08 17.01
CA ALA A 44 -6.10 -21.21 17.40
C ALA A 44 -7.41 -20.78 18.09
N ASN A 45 -7.39 -19.64 18.78
CA ASN A 45 -8.56 -19.08 19.46
C ASN A 45 -8.59 -17.57 19.24
N ALA A 46 -9.70 -17.04 18.74
CA ALA A 46 -9.93 -15.61 18.72
C ALA A 46 -10.02 -15.09 20.17
N PRO A 47 -9.06 -14.25 20.64
CA PRO A 47 -9.09 -13.76 22.00
C PRO A 47 -10.36 -12.95 22.28
N ALA A 48 -10.83 -12.97 23.53
CA ALA A 48 -11.94 -12.13 23.93
C ALA A 48 -11.49 -10.66 23.91
N GLY A 49 -12.16 -9.84 23.11
CA GLY A 49 -11.87 -8.41 23.01
C GLY A 49 -11.38 -8.00 21.63
N SER A 50 -10.48 -7.03 21.59
CA SER A 50 -9.88 -6.54 20.35
C SER A 50 -8.40 -6.86 20.33
N GLU A 51 -7.89 -7.09 19.14
CA GLU A 51 -6.48 -7.37 18.91
C GLU A 51 -5.88 -6.26 18.04
N THR A 52 -4.57 -6.04 18.19
CA THR A 52 -3.82 -5.02 17.46
C THR A 52 -2.65 -5.66 16.72
N ILE A 53 -2.46 -5.26 15.46
CA ILE A 53 -1.26 -5.51 14.67
C ILE A 53 -0.81 -4.20 14.01
N VAL A 54 0.50 -3.96 13.91
CA VAL A 54 1.03 -2.77 13.23
C VAL A 54 1.68 -3.20 11.92
N LEU A 55 1.22 -2.58 10.82
CA LEU A 55 1.58 -2.97 9.45
C LEU A 55 2.19 -1.78 8.70
N ALA A 56 3.35 -1.98 8.08
CA ALA A 56 4.00 -1.01 7.18
C ALA A 56 4.02 -1.58 5.76
N GLY A 57 3.75 -0.75 4.76
CA GLY A 57 3.62 -1.20 3.37
C GLY A 57 3.56 -0.02 2.40
N GLY A 58 4.49 0.92 2.54
CA GLY A 58 4.50 2.16 1.76
C GLY A 58 3.78 3.30 2.46
N CYS A 59 3.30 4.28 1.69
CA CYS A 59 2.56 5.41 2.23
C CYS A 59 1.38 4.93 3.09
N PHE A 60 1.35 5.36 4.35
CA PHE A 60 0.33 4.93 5.30
C PHE A 60 -1.10 5.39 4.95
N TRP A 61 -1.29 6.34 4.04
CA TRP A 61 -2.60 6.86 3.66
C TRP A 61 -3.42 5.79 2.95
N GLY A 62 -2.82 5.10 1.97
CA GLY A 62 -3.45 3.97 1.30
C GLY A 62 -3.63 2.77 2.22
N VAL A 63 -2.64 2.46 3.06
CA VAL A 63 -2.73 1.33 4.00
C VAL A 63 -3.86 1.58 5.01
N GLN A 64 -3.97 2.79 5.55
CA GLN A 64 -5.05 3.20 6.44
C GLN A 64 -6.39 3.08 5.72
N ALA A 65 -6.51 3.66 4.52
CA ALA A 65 -7.75 3.62 3.74
C ALA A 65 -8.23 2.18 3.49
N VAL A 66 -7.32 1.26 3.14
CA VAL A 66 -7.66 -0.16 2.99
C VAL A 66 -8.25 -0.72 4.29
N PHE A 67 -7.56 -0.58 5.42
CA PHE A 67 -8.03 -1.20 6.68
C PHE A 67 -9.26 -0.52 7.29
N GLN A 68 -9.48 0.76 7.02
CA GLN A 68 -10.72 1.44 7.41
C GLN A 68 -11.97 0.81 6.78
N HIS A 69 -11.80 0.18 5.61
CA HIS A 69 -12.87 -0.48 4.85
C HIS A 69 -12.97 -1.99 5.08
N VAL A 70 -12.18 -2.58 5.99
CA VAL A 70 -12.27 -4.01 6.32
C VAL A 70 -13.30 -4.24 7.44
N GLU A 71 -14.38 -4.97 7.19
CA GLU A 71 -15.34 -5.44 8.21
C GLU A 71 -14.62 -6.22 9.33
N GLY A 72 -14.96 -5.92 10.59
CA GLY A 72 -14.23 -6.41 11.77
C GLY A 72 -13.11 -5.50 12.28
N VAL A 73 -12.49 -4.66 11.42
CA VAL A 73 -11.56 -3.62 11.87
C VAL A 73 -12.31 -2.52 12.64
N GLN A 74 -11.84 -2.24 13.84
CA GLN A 74 -12.40 -1.22 14.72
C GLN A 74 -11.72 0.12 14.53
N SER A 75 -10.41 0.17 14.30
CA SER A 75 -9.67 1.40 13.98
C SER A 75 -8.41 1.08 13.19
N ALA A 76 -8.00 2.02 12.35
CA ALA A 76 -6.74 2.01 11.61
C ALA A 76 -6.10 3.39 11.77
N VAL A 77 -5.03 3.49 12.55
CA VAL A 77 -4.36 4.76 12.89
C VAL A 77 -3.02 4.82 12.17
N SER A 78 -2.78 5.88 11.39
CA SER A 78 -1.49 6.12 10.73
C SER A 78 -0.45 6.57 11.75
N GLY A 79 0.79 6.12 11.60
CA GLY A 79 1.88 6.46 12.51
C GLY A 79 3.21 5.84 12.12
N TYR A 80 4.13 5.82 13.09
CA TYR A 80 5.53 5.49 12.89
C TYR A 80 5.96 4.36 13.84
N SER A 81 6.63 3.34 13.30
CA SER A 81 7.09 2.17 14.08
C SER A 81 8.42 1.62 13.55
N GLY A 82 9.15 0.91 14.40
CA GLY A 82 10.36 0.17 14.03
C GLY A 82 11.66 0.99 14.03
N GLY A 83 11.59 2.30 14.27
CA GLY A 83 12.75 3.17 14.44
C GLY A 83 13.18 3.34 15.89
N THR A 84 14.22 4.15 16.10
CA THR A 84 14.84 4.37 17.41
C THR A 84 14.54 5.75 18.00
N LEU A 85 14.14 6.72 17.17
CA LEU A 85 13.80 8.07 17.62
C LEU A 85 12.47 8.06 18.38
N ALA A 86 12.45 8.59 19.60
CA ALA A 86 11.22 8.71 20.38
C ALA A 86 10.41 9.94 19.94
N ASN A 87 9.09 9.80 19.80
CA ASN A 87 8.16 10.85 19.38
C ASN A 87 8.60 11.57 18.10
N PRO A 88 8.86 10.84 16.99
CA PRO A 88 9.32 11.44 15.75
C PRO A 88 8.22 12.31 15.12
N GLY A 89 8.59 13.43 14.52
CA GLY A 89 7.73 14.19 13.60
C GLY A 89 7.80 13.65 12.16
N TYR A 90 6.81 13.99 11.35
CA TYR A 90 6.73 13.55 9.95
C TYR A 90 8.00 13.88 9.15
N GLU A 91 8.55 15.09 9.28
CA GLU A 91 9.74 15.51 8.54
C GLU A 91 10.98 14.69 8.93
N GLU A 92 11.07 14.27 10.20
CA GLU A 92 12.17 13.45 10.69
C GLU A 92 12.07 12.03 10.10
N VAL A 93 10.88 11.44 10.08
CA VAL A 93 10.66 10.13 9.46
C VAL A 93 10.88 10.19 7.94
N SER A 94 10.38 11.23 7.29
CA SER A 94 10.54 11.48 5.85
C SER A 94 12.00 11.61 5.43
N SER A 95 12.91 12.00 6.34
CA SER A 95 14.35 12.01 6.07
C SER A 95 14.96 10.61 5.90
N GLY A 96 14.27 9.56 6.34
CA GLY A 96 14.74 8.17 6.33
C GLY A 96 15.79 7.83 7.40
N THR A 97 16.18 8.78 8.26
CA THR A 97 17.30 8.60 9.21
C THR A 97 16.88 8.04 10.57
N THR A 98 15.59 8.05 10.90
CA THR A 98 15.08 7.64 12.22
C THR A 98 14.92 6.12 12.38
N GLY A 99 14.97 5.38 11.26
CA GLY A 99 14.66 3.95 11.19
C GLY A 99 13.17 3.60 11.22
N HIS A 100 12.29 4.59 11.43
CA HIS A 100 10.84 4.35 11.44
C HIS A 100 10.34 4.01 10.04
N ALA A 101 9.35 3.13 9.98
CA ALA A 101 8.47 2.97 8.84
C ALA A 101 7.19 3.77 9.06
N GLU A 102 6.66 4.35 8.00
CA GLU A 102 5.24 4.66 7.93
C GLU A 102 4.45 3.36 8.11
N SER A 103 3.53 3.38 9.05
CA SER A 103 2.84 2.20 9.54
C SER A 103 1.42 2.52 9.98
N VAL A 104 0.59 1.50 10.06
CA VAL A 104 -0.79 1.61 10.50
C VAL A 104 -1.03 0.65 11.66
N GLU A 105 -1.47 1.18 12.80
CA GLU A 105 -1.98 0.39 13.91
C GLU A 105 -3.41 -0.05 13.59
N VAL A 106 -3.58 -1.34 13.27
CA VAL A 106 -4.87 -1.95 12.93
C VAL A 106 -5.40 -2.68 14.16
N LYS A 107 -6.49 -2.15 14.73
CA LYS A 107 -7.23 -2.77 15.82
C LYS A 107 -8.49 -3.45 15.29
N PHE A 108 -8.71 -4.72 15.59
CA PHE A 108 -9.80 -5.52 15.02
C PHE A 108 -10.47 -6.45 16.05
N ASP A 109 -11.70 -6.88 15.77
CA ASP A 109 -12.36 -7.97 16.52
C ASP A 109 -12.02 -9.31 15.85
N PRO A 110 -11.19 -10.17 16.47
CA PRO A 110 -10.74 -11.44 15.89
C PRO A 110 -11.88 -12.44 15.66
N ARG A 111 -13.06 -12.20 16.26
CA ARG A 111 -14.27 -13.02 16.02
C ARG A 111 -15.04 -12.61 14.77
N LYS A 112 -14.74 -11.43 14.21
CA LYS A 112 -15.33 -10.93 12.96
C LYS A 112 -14.37 -11.07 11.78
N VAL A 113 -13.09 -10.83 12.01
CA VAL A 113 -12.03 -10.96 11.01
C VAL A 113 -10.79 -11.52 11.68
N SER A 114 -10.26 -12.64 11.20
CA SER A 114 -9.08 -13.25 11.80
C SER A 114 -7.80 -12.51 11.42
N LEU A 115 -6.71 -12.71 12.18
CA LEU A 115 -5.39 -12.19 11.83
C LEU A 115 -4.95 -12.66 10.44
N GLY A 116 -5.15 -13.95 10.13
CA GLY A 116 -4.85 -14.47 8.81
C GLY A 116 -5.58 -13.70 7.70
N ARG A 117 -6.86 -13.34 7.91
CA ARG A 117 -7.60 -12.54 6.93
C ARG A 117 -7.07 -11.11 6.81
N ILE A 118 -6.67 -10.48 7.92
CA ILE A 118 -6.00 -9.18 7.93
C ILE A 118 -4.72 -9.23 7.09
N LEU A 119 -3.89 -10.27 7.28
CA LEU A 119 -2.67 -10.46 6.50
C LEU A 119 -2.95 -10.78 5.02
N GLN A 120 -4.03 -11.53 4.73
CA GLN A 120 -4.43 -11.77 3.34
C GLN A 120 -4.76 -10.46 2.62
N VAL A 121 -5.47 -9.54 3.27
CA VAL A 121 -5.72 -8.20 2.73
C VAL A 121 -4.40 -7.42 2.57
N TYR A 122 -3.55 -7.42 3.59
CA TYR A 122 -2.26 -6.73 3.58
C TYR A 122 -1.38 -7.12 2.37
N PHE A 123 -1.20 -8.42 2.15
CA PHE A 123 -0.38 -8.93 1.04
C PHE A 123 -1.07 -8.76 -0.32
N SER A 124 -2.39 -8.88 -0.40
CA SER A 124 -3.11 -8.89 -1.68
C SER A 124 -3.36 -7.51 -2.27
N VAL A 125 -3.65 -6.51 -1.44
CA VAL A 125 -4.16 -5.20 -1.92
C VAL A 125 -3.48 -3.97 -1.31
N ALA A 126 -2.78 -4.09 -0.18
CA ALA A 126 -2.25 -2.89 0.48
C ALA A 126 -0.95 -2.37 -0.17
N HIS A 127 -0.11 -3.27 -0.71
CA HIS A 127 1.24 -2.95 -1.18
C HIS A 127 1.89 -4.12 -1.96
N ASN A 128 3.07 -3.91 -2.54
CA ASN A 128 3.97 -4.97 -3.02
C ASN A 128 4.79 -5.56 -1.87
N PRO A 129 4.64 -6.85 -1.55
CA PRO A 129 5.51 -7.45 -0.55
C PRO A 129 6.91 -7.82 -1.09
N THR A 130 7.20 -7.59 -2.37
CA THR A 130 8.49 -7.90 -3.01
C THR A 130 9.40 -6.68 -3.21
N GLU A 131 8.88 -5.47 -3.00
CA GLU A 131 9.64 -4.23 -3.14
C GLU A 131 10.40 -3.89 -1.86
N LEU A 132 11.73 -3.99 -1.93
CA LEU A 132 12.61 -3.73 -0.79
C LEU A 132 12.88 -2.23 -0.63
N ASN A 133 12.37 -1.63 0.45
CA ASN A 133 12.55 -0.21 0.80
C ASN A 133 11.98 0.79 -0.22
N TYR A 134 10.89 0.41 -0.88
CA TYR A 134 10.05 1.33 -1.66
C TYR A 134 8.67 0.72 -1.87
N GLN A 135 7.70 1.54 -2.26
CA GLN A 135 6.39 1.11 -2.75
C GLN A 135 5.95 2.02 -3.88
N GLY A 136 5.89 1.51 -5.11
CA GLY A 136 5.54 2.33 -6.27
C GLY A 136 6.42 3.58 -6.39
N PRO A 137 5.86 4.82 -6.31
CA PRO A 137 6.66 6.05 -6.42
C PRO A 137 7.46 6.40 -5.15
N ASP A 138 7.19 5.77 -4.01
CA ASP A 138 7.75 6.18 -2.72
C ASP A 138 9.00 5.37 -2.37
N HIS A 139 10.16 6.03 -2.32
CA HIS A 139 11.45 5.38 -2.09
C HIS A 139 12.06 5.74 -0.74
N GLY A 140 12.49 4.72 0.00
CA GLY A 140 13.15 4.86 1.30
C GLY A 140 12.76 3.77 2.28
N THR A 141 13.59 3.56 3.30
CA THR A 141 13.35 2.55 4.35
C THR A 141 12.09 2.83 5.14
N GLN A 142 11.62 4.09 5.16
CA GLN A 142 10.36 4.48 5.76
C GLN A 142 9.13 3.91 5.03
N TYR A 143 9.28 3.46 3.79
CA TYR A 143 8.22 2.84 2.98
C TYR A 143 8.34 1.32 2.90
N ARG A 144 9.24 0.71 3.66
CA ARG A 144 9.44 -0.75 3.62
C ARG A 144 8.19 -1.53 4.03
N SER A 145 8.09 -2.74 3.51
CA SER A 145 7.11 -3.73 3.96
C SER A 145 7.56 -4.34 5.31
N ALA A 146 6.74 -4.19 6.35
CA ALA A 146 7.01 -4.79 7.66
C ALA A 146 5.72 -5.12 8.44
N ILE A 147 5.79 -6.17 9.25
CA ILE A 147 4.78 -6.59 10.22
C ILE A 147 5.42 -6.50 11.60
N PHE A 148 4.89 -5.63 12.45
CA PHE A 148 5.32 -5.52 13.84
C PHE A 148 4.38 -6.30 14.75
N PHE A 149 4.80 -7.51 15.15
CA PHE A 149 3.97 -8.43 15.93
C PHE A 149 4.00 -8.12 17.42
N THR A 150 2.86 -8.27 18.09
CA THR A 150 2.69 -8.04 19.53
C THR A 150 2.68 -9.34 20.35
N SER A 151 2.58 -10.49 19.68
CA SER A 151 2.60 -11.82 20.30
C SER A 151 3.37 -12.85 19.46
N ASP A 152 3.82 -13.93 20.09
CA ASP A 152 4.51 -15.03 19.40
C ASP A 152 3.59 -15.76 18.40
N GLU A 153 2.28 -15.80 18.66
CA GLU A 153 1.32 -16.40 17.71
C GLU A 153 1.17 -15.52 16.47
N GLN A 154 1.11 -14.19 16.60
CA GLN A 154 1.13 -13.27 15.45
C GLN A 154 2.39 -13.46 14.61
N GLN A 155 3.56 -13.59 15.24
CA GLN A 155 4.81 -13.87 14.54
C GLN A 155 4.72 -15.16 13.73
N LYS A 156 4.22 -16.23 14.34
CA LYS A 156 4.07 -17.55 13.72
C LYS A 156 3.11 -17.53 12.53
N VAL A 157 1.94 -16.90 12.67
CA VAL A 157 0.95 -16.76 11.59
C VAL A 157 1.53 -15.95 10.43
N ALA A 158 2.19 -14.82 10.70
CA ALA A 158 2.83 -14.00 9.67
C ALA A 158 3.93 -14.76 8.91
N ALA A 159 4.84 -15.41 9.64
CA ALA A 159 5.92 -16.18 9.03
C ALA A 159 5.39 -17.37 8.21
N ALA A 160 4.41 -18.11 8.73
CA ALA A 160 3.79 -19.23 8.02
C ALA A 160 3.08 -18.77 6.73
N TYR A 161 2.44 -17.59 6.77
CA TYR A 161 1.73 -17.08 5.60
C TYR A 161 2.70 -16.59 4.52
N ILE A 162 3.79 -15.90 4.89
CA ILE A 162 4.87 -15.55 3.94
C ILE A 162 5.44 -16.80 3.26
N ASP A 163 5.73 -17.85 4.03
CA ASP A 163 6.22 -19.13 3.50
C ASP A 163 5.20 -19.79 2.55
N GLN A 164 3.92 -19.78 2.91
CA GLN A 164 2.83 -20.28 2.05
C GLN A 164 2.78 -19.52 0.72
N LEU A 165 2.84 -18.19 0.73
CA LEU A 165 2.77 -17.36 -0.47
C LEU A 165 4.00 -17.55 -1.37
N ASN A 166 5.20 -17.62 -0.78
CA ASN A 166 6.44 -17.91 -1.51
C ASN A 166 6.38 -19.30 -2.16
N LYS A 167 5.90 -20.34 -1.45
CA LYS A 167 5.71 -21.69 -2.00
C LYS A 167 4.67 -21.74 -3.11
N ALA A 168 3.62 -20.93 -3.00
CA ALA A 168 2.58 -20.84 -4.02
C ALA A 168 3.04 -20.13 -5.30
N GLY A 169 4.15 -19.36 -5.25
CA GLY A 169 4.70 -18.66 -6.41
C GLY A 169 3.76 -17.58 -6.96
N VAL A 170 2.94 -16.98 -6.10
CA VAL A 170 1.94 -15.97 -6.51
C VAL A 170 2.54 -14.60 -6.82
N TYR A 171 3.76 -14.33 -6.35
CA TYR A 171 4.53 -13.14 -6.69
C TYR A 171 5.71 -13.48 -7.60
N PRO A 172 6.13 -12.55 -8.49
CA PRO A 172 7.25 -12.77 -9.41
C PRO A 172 8.62 -12.82 -8.73
N ALA A 173 8.72 -12.34 -7.49
CA ALA A 173 9.92 -12.34 -6.67
C ALA A 173 9.59 -12.78 -5.24
N PRO A 174 10.59 -13.19 -4.44
CA PRO A 174 10.38 -13.53 -3.03
C PRO A 174 9.84 -12.35 -2.24
N ILE A 175 8.96 -12.64 -1.28
CA ILE A 175 8.50 -11.65 -0.30
C ILE A 175 9.68 -11.19 0.57
N VAL A 176 9.85 -9.87 0.69
CA VAL A 176 10.89 -9.20 1.49
C VAL A 176 10.36 -8.56 2.77
N THR A 177 9.06 -8.74 3.07
CA THR A 177 8.41 -8.24 4.28
C THR A 177 9.13 -8.66 5.55
N GLU A 178 9.49 -7.68 6.39
CA GLU A 178 10.08 -7.93 7.69
C GLU A 178 9.03 -8.42 8.69
N VAL A 179 9.33 -9.45 9.48
CA VAL A 179 8.49 -9.88 10.61
C VAL A 179 9.25 -9.59 11.90
N THR A 180 8.94 -8.44 12.50
CA THR A 180 9.75 -7.83 13.55
C THR A 180 8.94 -7.69 14.84
N LYS A 181 9.59 -7.86 15.99
CA LYS A 181 8.92 -7.68 17.28
C LYS A 181 8.49 -6.23 17.44
N PHE A 182 7.24 -6.02 17.83
CA PHE A 182 6.73 -4.69 18.17
C PHE A 182 7.51 -4.09 19.35
N SER A 183 7.89 -2.81 19.21
CA SER A 183 8.60 -2.06 20.25
C SER A 183 7.80 -0.84 20.69
N SER A 184 7.47 0.04 19.75
CA SER A 184 6.68 1.24 19.99
C SER A 184 5.93 1.65 18.72
N PHE A 185 4.84 2.38 18.92
CA PHE A 185 4.06 3.03 17.86
C PHE A 185 3.87 4.49 18.26
N TYR A 186 4.12 5.40 17.33
CA TYR A 186 3.89 6.82 17.49
C TYR A 186 2.81 7.24 16.50
N PRO A 187 1.59 7.57 16.94
CA PRO A 187 0.56 8.10 16.05
C PRO A 187 1.10 9.31 15.27
N ALA A 188 0.88 9.32 13.96
CA ALA A 188 1.17 10.47 13.14
C ALA A 188 0.21 11.61 13.50
N GLU A 189 0.62 12.82 13.15
CA GLU A 189 -0.11 14.05 13.36
C GLU A 189 -1.55 13.97 12.81
N ASP A 190 -2.48 14.68 13.44
CA ASP A 190 -3.92 14.60 13.10
C ASP A 190 -4.20 14.87 11.62
N TYR A 191 -3.39 15.70 10.96
CA TYR A 191 -3.54 16.01 9.55
C TYR A 191 -3.19 14.84 8.62
N HIS A 192 -2.53 13.78 9.11
CA HIS A 192 -2.31 12.53 8.35
C HIS A 192 -3.43 11.50 8.56
N GLN A 193 -4.29 11.68 9.57
CA GLN A 193 -5.36 10.74 9.84
C GLN A 193 -6.52 10.94 8.88
N ASP A 194 -7.09 9.84 8.39
CA ASP A 194 -8.22 9.85 7.45
C ASP A 194 -7.90 10.60 6.12
N TYR A 195 -6.62 10.78 5.77
CA TYR A 195 -6.18 11.68 4.69
C TYR A 195 -6.79 11.32 3.33
N ALA A 196 -6.75 10.04 2.95
CA ALA A 196 -7.31 9.59 1.68
C ALA A 196 -8.85 9.78 1.60
N TYR A 197 -9.53 9.72 2.75
CA TYR A 197 -10.97 9.97 2.85
C TYR A 197 -11.29 11.47 2.73
N LEU A 198 -10.47 12.33 3.35
CA LEU A 198 -10.64 13.78 3.33
C LEU A 198 -10.20 14.43 2.01
N HIS A 199 -9.29 13.78 1.29
CA HIS A 199 -8.68 14.30 0.07
C HIS A 199 -8.71 13.31 -1.11
N PRO A 200 -9.86 12.76 -1.51
CA PRO A 200 -9.93 11.74 -2.55
C PRO A 200 -9.48 12.24 -3.94
N ASP A 201 -9.62 13.54 -4.21
CA ASP A 201 -9.25 14.16 -5.48
C ASP A 201 -7.77 14.63 -5.54
N GLN A 202 -7.01 14.48 -4.44
CA GLN A 202 -5.56 14.72 -4.48
C GLN A 202 -4.94 13.76 -5.52
N PRO A 203 -4.16 14.23 -6.50
CA PRO A 203 -3.66 13.39 -7.57
C PRO A 203 -2.89 12.16 -7.08
N TYR A 204 -2.11 12.30 -6.01
CA TYR A 204 -1.39 11.19 -5.39
C TYR A 204 -2.37 10.13 -4.84
N ILE A 205 -3.39 10.55 -4.08
CA ILE A 205 -4.42 9.65 -3.50
C ILE A 205 -5.23 8.96 -4.59
N ALA A 206 -5.73 9.72 -5.55
CA ALA A 206 -6.54 9.21 -6.65
C ALA A 206 -5.80 8.16 -7.48
N TYR A 207 -4.48 8.32 -7.64
CA TYR A 207 -3.65 7.49 -8.49
C TYR A 207 -3.03 6.28 -7.76
N ASN A 208 -2.58 6.46 -6.51
CA ASN A 208 -1.84 5.43 -5.76
C ASN A 208 -2.68 4.69 -4.70
N ASP A 209 -3.70 5.33 -4.11
CA ASP A 209 -4.36 4.81 -2.90
C ASP A 209 -5.82 4.39 -3.12
N LEU A 210 -6.63 5.19 -3.85
CA LEU A 210 -8.01 4.82 -4.15
C LEU A 210 -8.15 3.49 -4.93
N PRO A 211 -7.25 3.14 -5.87
CA PRO A 211 -7.32 1.84 -6.52
C PRO A 211 -7.16 0.68 -5.52
N LYS A 212 -6.37 0.82 -4.45
CA LYS A 212 -6.21 -0.22 -3.41
C LYS A 212 -7.53 -0.49 -2.70
N VAL A 213 -8.30 0.56 -2.40
CA VAL A 213 -9.64 0.46 -1.78
C VAL A 213 -10.64 -0.20 -2.74
N ALA A 214 -10.61 0.16 -4.03
CA ALA A 214 -11.44 -0.49 -5.04
C ALA A 214 -11.09 -1.98 -5.19
N ASN A 215 -9.80 -2.32 -5.15
CA ASN A 215 -9.30 -3.69 -5.21
C ASN A 215 -9.72 -4.51 -3.98
N LEU A 216 -9.71 -3.90 -2.79
CA LEU A 216 -10.27 -4.53 -1.58
C LEU A 216 -11.74 -4.91 -1.79
N LYS A 217 -12.57 -3.97 -2.28
CA LYS A 217 -14.00 -4.24 -2.54
C LYS A 217 -14.19 -5.36 -3.56
N ALA A 218 -13.36 -5.40 -4.60
CA ALA A 218 -13.46 -6.39 -5.68
C ALA A 218 -13.01 -7.80 -5.24
N LEU A 219 -11.89 -7.90 -4.52
CA LEU A 219 -11.27 -9.20 -4.16
C LEU A 219 -11.77 -9.76 -2.83
N PHE A 220 -12.21 -8.91 -1.91
CA PHE A 220 -12.61 -9.29 -0.56
C PHE A 220 -14.02 -8.80 -0.19
N PRO A 221 -15.05 -9.04 -1.03
CA PRO A 221 -16.41 -8.55 -0.76
C PRO A 221 -17.00 -9.07 0.55
N ALA A 222 -16.55 -10.24 1.05
CA ALA A 222 -17.01 -10.84 2.29
C ALA A 222 -16.52 -10.12 3.57
N VAL A 223 -15.49 -9.28 3.46
CA VAL A 223 -14.99 -8.45 4.57
C VAL A 223 -14.95 -6.97 4.19
N TRP A 224 -15.75 -6.56 3.21
CA TRP A 224 -15.85 -5.17 2.77
C TRP A 224 -16.94 -4.43 3.55
N ARG A 225 -16.68 -3.17 3.91
CA ARG A 225 -17.71 -2.22 4.35
C ARG A 225 -17.67 -0.95 3.49
N ASP A 226 -18.84 -0.42 3.11
CA ASP A 226 -18.89 0.84 2.35
C ASP A 226 -18.56 2.08 3.20
N LYS A 227 -18.92 2.06 4.50
CA LYS A 227 -18.62 3.17 5.41
C LYS A 227 -17.31 2.89 6.16
N PRO A 228 -16.25 3.69 5.95
CA PRO A 228 -14.98 3.49 6.63
C PRO A 228 -15.10 3.75 8.14
N THR A 229 -14.24 3.11 8.94
CA THR A 229 -14.05 3.50 10.34
C THR A 229 -13.03 4.62 10.45
N LEU A 230 -13.49 5.86 10.57
CA LEU A 230 -12.63 7.04 10.68
C LEU A 230 -12.04 7.21 12.08
N VAL A 231 -10.81 7.72 12.16
CA VAL A 231 -10.14 8.04 13.43
C VAL A 231 -10.77 9.28 14.06
N MET A 232 -10.98 10.33 13.26
CA MET A 232 -11.45 11.63 13.75
C MET A 232 -12.92 11.61 14.22
N ALA A 233 -13.75 10.74 13.65
CA ALA A 233 -15.16 10.59 14.04
C ALA A 233 -15.37 9.99 15.44
N LYS A 234 -14.32 9.45 16.07
CA LYS A 234 -14.36 8.92 17.44
C LYS A 234 -13.87 9.91 18.50
N ALA A 235 -13.26 11.02 18.08
CA ALA A 235 -12.76 12.07 18.96
C ALA A 235 -13.82 13.16 19.25
N SER A 236 -15.06 12.98 18.78
CA SER A 236 -16.19 13.92 18.91
C SER A 236 -17.33 13.37 19.78
#